data_AF-A0A7S3CDD2-F1
#
_entry.id   AF-A0A7S3CDD2-F1
#
_cell.length_a   1.000
_cell.length_b   1.000
_cell.length_c   1.000
_cell.angle_alpha   90.00
_cell.angle_beta   90.00
_cell.angle_gamma   90.00
#
_symmetry.space_group_name_H-M   'P 1'
#
loop_
_entity.id
_entity.type
_entity.pdbx_description
1 polymer ?
#
loop_
_entity_poly.entity_id
_entity_poly.type
_entity_poly.pdbx_seq_one_letter_code
_entity_poly.pdbx_strand_id
1 'polypeptide(L)'
;KQPVRIECGGRSRRGEGGAMAVLSARAHRTLQDLQEEVAERTGPSCLVSCSPEVDSYCQKSGLSFVHLLRPFCQLKNVNAPVRTVGDSAYRIQDLTIRVYDGRTMYQPTVAQGDDHLAHVLSSYRVEKEIEGVDAGSEESLRGYLNSKIERAREVKVPWWRKFRQEYDRLLLFGTHETLDLPVAAIIAVNSSDPDVVSKTKALVERTRQEHADVWNPNLLKHFVLVHDCQNGDMEMAKRQLEGMKLAFGKNECHMVHLNGKVPDLLNGTPPIPDLWSECIKESLPGGGAGEFKVQTS
;
A
#
# COMPACT_ATOMS: atom_id res chain seq x y z
N LYS A 1 62.96 21.13 46.44
CA LYS A 1 61.55 21.47 46.16
C LYS A 1 61.08 20.54 45.05
N GLN A 2 60.29 19.51 45.41
CA GLN A 2 59.77 18.52 44.46
C GLN A 2 58.65 19.13 43.60
N PRO A 3 58.49 18.72 42.33
CA PRO A 3 57.36 19.13 41.50
C PRO A 3 56.11 18.32 41.84
N VAL A 4 54.98 19.02 41.93
CA VAL A 4 53.63 18.50 42.22
C VAL A 4 53.12 17.72 40.99
N ARG A 5 52.75 16.46 41.20
CA ARG A 5 52.10 15.58 40.22
C ARG A 5 50.58 15.80 40.31
N ILE A 6 49.95 16.30 39.24
CA ILE A 6 48.50 16.40 39.15
C ILE A 6 47.98 15.06 38.62
N GLU A 7 47.29 14.31 39.47
CA GLU A 7 46.55 13.11 39.06
C GLU A 7 45.21 13.52 38.43
N CYS A 8 45.08 13.33 37.11
CA CYS A 8 43.77 13.35 36.46
C CYS A 8 43.04 12.04 36.78
N GLY A 9 42.09 12.10 37.72
CA GLY A 9 41.20 11.00 38.03
C GLY A 9 40.39 10.56 36.80
N GLY A 10 40.65 9.36 36.31
CA GLY A 10 39.86 8.72 35.26
C GLY A 10 38.48 8.32 35.78
N ARG A 11 37.45 9.09 35.41
CA ARG A 11 36.06 8.60 35.48
C ARG A 11 35.84 7.62 34.33
N SER A 12 35.67 6.36 34.70
CA SER A 12 35.24 5.25 33.84
C SER A 12 33.92 5.60 33.12
N ARG A 13 33.99 5.84 31.80
CA ARG A 13 32.82 5.94 30.90
C ARG A 13 32.23 4.53 30.70
N ARG A 14 31.42 4.05 31.64
CA ARG A 14 30.66 2.79 31.51
C ARG A 14 29.21 2.96 31.00
N GLY A 15 28.84 4.13 30.49
CA GLY A 15 27.47 4.41 30.00
C GLY A 15 27.32 4.73 28.50
N GLU A 16 28.39 5.12 27.81
CA GLU A 16 28.27 5.65 26.43
C GLU A 16 28.15 4.57 25.35
N GLY A 17 28.70 3.37 25.58
CA GLY A 17 28.66 2.27 24.60
C GLY A 17 27.27 1.69 24.36
N GLY A 18 26.41 1.67 25.39
CA GLY A 18 25.03 1.18 25.29
C GLY A 18 24.13 2.15 24.53
N ALA A 19 24.26 3.46 24.80
CA ALA A 19 23.50 4.49 24.10
C ALA A 19 23.85 4.53 22.60
N MET A 20 25.14 4.47 22.25
CA MET A 20 25.58 4.44 20.85
C MET A 20 25.11 3.19 20.10
N ALA A 21 25.08 2.02 20.75
CA ALA A 21 24.57 0.78 20.13
C ALA A 21 23.05 0.83 19.90
N VAL A 22 22.28 1.38 20.85
CA VAL A 22 20.82 1.56 20.72
C VAL A 22 20.49 2.60 19.65
N LEU A 23 21.25 3.69 19.58
CA LEU A 23 21.13 4.72 18.54
C LEU A 23 21.44 4.14 17.15
N SER A 24 22.48 3.33 17.04
CA SER A 24 22.81 2.60 15.81
C SER A 24 21.65 1.68 15.40
N ALA A 25 21.19 0.80 16.29
CA ALA A 25 20.08 -0.12 15.99
C ALA A 25 18.76 0.60 15.62
N ARG A 26 18.49 1.76 16.23
CA ARG A 26 17.33 2.59 15.92
C ARG A 26 17.45 3.24 14.53
N ALA A 27 18.62 3.80 14.20
CA ALA A 27 18.89 4.36 12.89
C ALA A 27 18.79 3.29 11.78
N HIS A 28 19.29 2.08 12.05
CA HIS A 28 19.17 0.94 11.13
C HIS A 28 17.71 0.54 10.89
N ARG A 29 16.87 0.46 11.93
CA ARG A 29 15.43 0.20 11.76
C ARG A 29 14.73 1.29 10.96
N THR A 30 15.01 2.57 11.24
CA THR A 30 14.39 3.66 10.47
C THR A 30 14.81 3.68 9.00
N LEU A 31 16.07 3.33 8.71
CA LEU A 31 16.54 3.16 7.33
C LEU A 31 15.87 1.97 6.64
N GLN A 32 15.69 0.85 7.36
CA GLN A 32 14.99 -0.32 6.84
C GLN A 32 13.51 -0.02 6.55
N ASP A 33 12.81 0.65 7.47
CA ASP A 33 11.42 1.08 7.27
C ASP A 33 11.29 1.96 6.00
N LEU A 34 12.24 2.88 5.80
CA LEU A 34 12.28 3.73 4.61
C LEU A 34 12.56 2.94 3.32
N GLN A 35 13.46 1.95 3.38
CA GLN A 35 13.74 1.07 2.24
C GLN A 35 12.51 0.26 1.86
N GLU A 36 11.76 -0.25 2.85
CA GLU A 36 10.51 -0.96 2.64
C GLU A 36 9.44 -0.02 2.04
N GLU A 37 9.25 1.19 2.58
CA GLU A 37 8.31 2.19 2.04
C GLU A 37 8.65 2.54 0.57
N VAL A 38 9.93 2.73 0.24
CA VAL A 38 10.39 3.02 -1.12
C VAL A 38 10.19 1.82 -2.04
N ALA A 39 10.49 0.60 -1.57
CA ALA A 39 10.29 -0.63 -2.33
C ALA A 39 8.80 -0.84 -2.65
N GLU A 40 7.92 -0.59 -1.69
CA GLU A 40 6.47 -0.64 -1.90
C GLU A 40 5.99 0.38 -2.93
N ARG A 41 6.46 1.64 -2.83
CA ARG A 41 6.08 2.71 -3.78
C ARG A 41 6.60 2.47 -5.20
N THR A 42 7.78 1.88 -5.34
CA THR A 42 8.43 1.64 -6.64
C THR A 42 7.98 0.34 -7.31
N GLY A 43 7.15 -0.46 -6.64
CA GLY A 43 6.54 -1.65 -7.23
C GLY A 43 5.71 -1.33 -8.49
N PRO A 44 5.60 -2.26 -9.44
CA PRO A 44 4.80 -2.06 -10.65
C PRO A 44 3.33 -1.77 -10.34
N SER A 45 2.76 -0.80 -11.05
CA SER A 45 1.34 -0.44 -11.00
C SER A 45 0.53 -1.36 -11.92
N CYS A 46 -0.63 -1.81 -11.45
CA CYS A 46 -1.57 -2.63 -12.19
C CYS A 46 -2.96 -2.01 -12.11
N LEU A 47 -3.55 -1.77 -13.28
CA LEU A 47 -4.93 -1.31 -13.41
C LEU A 47 -5.86 -2.49 -13.18
N VAL A 48 -6.98 -2.27 -12.49
CA VAL A 48 -8.03 -3.28 -12.29
C VAL A 48 -9.33 -2.71 -12.81
N SER A 49 -10.00 -3.46 -13.68
CA SER A 49 -11.34 -3.14 -14.18
C SER A 49 -12.26 -4.33 -13.95
N CYS A 50 -13.41 -4.06 -13.34
CA CYS A 50 -14.37 -5.08 -12.93
C CYS A 50 -15.70 -4.88 -13.65
N SER A 51 -16.39 -5.98 -13.95
CA SER A 51 -17.80 -5.90 -14.34
C SER A 51 -18.66 -5.47 -13.13
N PRO A 52 -19.79 -4.78 -13.34
CA PRO A 52 -20.65 -4.32 -12.25
C PRO A 52 -21.14 -5.43 -11.30
N GLU A 53 -21.27 -6.65 -11.81
CA GLU A 53 -21.68 -7.83 -11.05
C GLU A 53 -20.57 -8.29 -10.09
N VAL A 54 -19.30 -8.18 -10.50
CA VAL A 54 -18.15 -8.45 -9.62
C VAL A 54 -18.12 -7.44 -8.49
N ASP A 55 -18.32 -6.14 -8.79
CA ASP A 55 -18.41 -5.09 -7.77
C ASP A 55 -19.54 -5.37 -6.77
N SER A 56 -20.75 -5.65 -7.26
CA SER A 56 -21.91 -5.98 -6.42
C SER A 56 -21.64 -7.18 -5.52
N TYR A 57 -20.90 -8.17 -6.03
CA TYR A 57 -20.58 -9.35 -5.27
C TYR A 57 -19.54 -9.06 -4.17
N CYS A 58 -18.48 -8.31 -4.48
CA CYS A 58 -17.48 -7.91 -3.49
C CYS A 58 -18.08 -7.01 -2.41
N GLN A 59 -19.02 -6.12 -2.77
CA GLN A 59 -19.71 -5.23 -1.83
C GLN A 59 -20.45 -5.97 -0.71
N LYS A 60 -20.88 -7.23 -0.91
CA LYS A 60 -21.46 -8.05 0.17
C LYS A 60 -20.52 -8.23 1.36
N SER A 61 -19.21 -8.14 1.13
CA SER A 61 -18.16 -8.21 2.16
C SER A 61 -17.66 -6.84 2.64
N GLY A 62 -18.23 -5.74 2.14
CA GLY A 62 -17.74 -4.39 2.40
C GLY A 62 -16.43 -4.02 1.70
N LEU A 63 -15.95 -4.89 0.80
CA LEU A 63 -14.67 -4.74 0.09
C LEU A 63 -14.88 -4.54 -1.41
N SER A 64 -13.94 -3.85 -2.07
CA SER A 64 -13.83 -3.84 -3.53
C SER A 64 -13.00 -5.03 -3.99
N PHE A 65 -13.06 -5.36 -5.29
CA PHE A 65 -12.20 -6.42 -5.84
C PHE A 65 -10.70 -6.10 -5.67
N VAL A 66 -10.33 -4.82 -5.78
CA VAL A 66 -8.96 -4.35 -5.51
C VAL A 66 -8.55 -4.63 -4.06
N HIS A 67 -9.42 -4.36 -3.09
CA HIS A 67 -9.13 -4.68 -1.68
C HIS A 67 -8.90 -6.18 -1.50
N LEU A 68 -9.69 -7.04 -2.16
CA LEU A 68 -9.52 -8.49 -2.08
C LEU A 68 -8.15 -8.96 -2.61
N LEU A 69 -7.58 -8.28 -3.60
CA LEU A 69 -6.29 -8.63 -4.21
C LEU A 69 -5.08 -8.18 -3.38
N ARG A 70 -5.16 -7.02 -2.72
CA ARG A 70 -4.01 -6.35 -2.08
C ARG A 70 -3.18 -7.25 -1.14
N PRO A 71 -3.76 -8.09 -0.26
CA PRO A 71 -2.96 -8.94 0.64
C PRO A 71 -2.06 -9.93 -0.10
N PHE A 72 -2.43 -10.30 -1.33
CA PHE A 72 -1.71 -11.27 -2.15
C PHE A 72 -0.74 -10.63 -3.13
N CYS A 73 -0.61 -9.30 -3.12
CA CYS A 73 0.27 -8.57 -4.03
C CYS A 73 1.70 -8.40 -3.48
N GLN A 74 1.97 -8.82 -2.25
CA GLN A 74 3.31 -8.90 -1.67
C GLN A 74 3.88 -10.30 -1.87
N LEU A 75 4.59 -10.50 -2.97
CA LEU A 75 5.21 -11.78 -3.30
C LEU A 75 6.58 -11.86 -2.64
N LYS A 76 6.70 -12.66 -1.60
CA LYS A 76 7.97 -12.91 -0.91
C LYS A 76 8.64 -14.18 -1.42
N ASN A 77 9.97 -14.20 -1.49
CA ASN A 77 10.77 -15.35 -1.91
C ASN A 77 10.48 -15.87 -3.34
N VAL A 78 10.12 -14.97 -4.27
CA VAL A 78 9.88 -15.29 -5.70
C VAL A 78 11.13 -15.90 -6.35
N ASN A 79 12.30 -15.37 -6.00
CA ASN A 79 13.59 -15.82 -6.48
C ASN A 79 13.64 -15.97 -8.02
N ALA A 80 13.16 -14.97 -8.76
CA ALA A 80 13.09 -15.01 -10.23
C ALA A 80 14.32 -14.35 -10.88
N PRO A 81 14.97 -14.99 -11.88
CA PRO A 81 16.08 -14.38 -12.61
C PRO A 81 15.56 -13.32 -13.60
N VAL A 82 16.13 -12.11 -13.54
CA VAL A 82 15.90 -11.03 -14.50
C VAL A 82 17.18 -10.81 -15.29
N ARG A 83 17.07 -10.87 -16.62
CA ARG A 83 18.17 -10.54 -17.53
C ARG A 83 18.00 -9.10 -17.98
N THR A 84 19.03 -8.29 -17.76
CA THR A 84 19.09 -6.92 -18.28
C THR A 84 19.83 -6.90 -19.62
N VAL A 85 19.70 -5.80 -20.35
CA VAL A 85 20.36 -5.60 -21.66
C VAL A 85 21.89 -5.68 -21.58
N GLY A 86 22.47 -5.52 -20.38
CA GLY A 86 23.91 -5.56 -20.12
C GLY A 86 24.45 -6.92 -19.66
N ASP A 87 23.73 -8.03 -19.90
CA ASP A 87 24.11 -9.42 -19.56
C ASP A 87 24.33 -9.71 -18.06
N SER A 88 24.21 -8.69 -17.20
CA SER A 88 24.13 -8.84 -15.75
C SER A 88 22.73 -9.34 -15.38
N ALA A 89 22.64 -10.62 -15.01
CA ALA A 89 21.43 -11.20 -14.46
C ALA A 89 21.37 -10.93 -12.94
N TYR A 90 20.28 -10.32 -12.47
CA TYR A 90 19.98 -10.22 -11.05
C TYR A 90 18.75 -11.04 -10.71
N ARG A 91 18.50 -11.29 -9.43
CA ARG A 91 17.34 -12.07 -8.97
C ARG A 91 16.41 -11.18 -8.17
N ILE A 92 15.13 -11.20 -8.52
CA ILE A 92 14.08 -10.59 -7.71
C ILE A 92 13.78 -11.57 -6.58
N GLN A 93 14.07 -11.17 -5.34
CA GLN A 93 13.74 -11.95 -4.15
C GLN A 93 12.29 -11.69 -3.75
N ASP A 94 11.93 -10.42 -3.60
CA ASP A 94 10.60 -9.98 -3.23
C ASP A 94 10.05 -9.02 -4.29
N LEU A 95 8.75 -9.09 -4.56
CA LEU A 95 8.05 -8.25 -5.52
C LEU A 95 6.71 -7.79 -4.94
N THR A 96 6.56 -6.48 -4.79
CA THR A 96 5.28 -5.87 -4.43
C THR A 96 4.62 -5.32 -5.68
N ILE A 97 3.40 -5.77 -5.97
CA ILE A 97 2.57 -5.25 -7.06
C ILE A 97 1.55 -4.27 -6.46
N ARG A 98 1.38 -3.11 -7.07
CA ARG A 98 0.38 -2.13 -6.64
C ARG A 98 -0.84 -2.25 -7.53
N VAL A 99 -1.99 -2.57 -6.96
CA VAL A 99 -3.25 -2.71 -7.70
C VAL A 99 -4.18 -1.54 -7.41
N TYR A 100 -4.77 -0.99 -8.47
CA TYR A 100 -5.65 0.18 -8.39
C TYR A 100 -6.90 -0.02 -9.23
N ASP A 101 -8.03 0.48 -8.73
CA ASP A 101 -9.25 0.54 -9.52
C ASP A 101 -9.08 1.63 -10.57
N GLY A 102 -9.30 1.31 -11.86
CA GLY A 102 -9.18 2.29 -12.93
C GLY A 102 -9.96 3.58 -12.64
N ARG A 103 -11.15 3.46 -12.03
CA ARG A 103 -12.01 4.61 -11.69
C ARG A 103 -11.38 5.58 -10.68
N THR A 104 -10.36 5.15 -9.94
CA THR A 104 -9.65 5.95 -8.92
C THR A 104 -8.19 6.22 -9.27
N MET A 105 -7.76 5.88 -10.49
CA MET A 105 -6.43 6.19 -11.03
C MET A 105 -6.37 7.63 -11.55
N TYR A 106 -6.56 8.59 -10.65
CA TYR A 106 -6.35 10.01 -10.94
C TYR A 106 -5.73 10.70 -9.74
N GLN A 107 -4.99 11.77 -10.03
CA GLN A 107 -4.41 12.63 -9.00
C GLN A 107 -5.49 13.55 -8.40
N PRO A 108 -5.65 13.58 -7.07
CA PRO A 108 -6.51 14.56 -6.41
C PRO A 108 -6.05 16.00 -6.69
N THR A 109 -6.96 16.97 -6.56
CA THR A 109 -6.58 18.38 -6.69
C THR A 109 -5.70 18.85 -5.52
N VAL A 110 -4.90 19.90 -5.74
CA VAL A 110 -4.04 20.47 -4.69
C VAL A 110 -4.85 20.88 -3.46
N ALA A 111 -6.01 21.52 -3.66
CA ALA A 111 -6.88 21.93 -2.55
C ALA A 111 -7.38 20.73 -1.72
N GLN A 112 -7.81 19.64 -2.37
CA GLN A 112 -8.21 18.40 -1.69
C GLN A 112 -7.04 17.76 -0.94
N GLY A 113 -5.83 17.83 -1.50
CA GLY A 113 -4.62 17.34 -0.85
C GLY A 113 -4.27 18.16 0.39
N ASP A 114 -4.29 19.49 0.30
CA ASP A 114 -4.02 20.39 1.42
C ASP A 114 -5.02 20.18 2.56
N ASP A 115 -6.33 20.08 2.24
CA ASP A 115 -7.38 19.81 3.21
C ASP A 115 -7.17 18.45 3.90
N HIS A 116 -6.82 17.40 3.14
CA HIS A 116 -6.54 16.08 3.69
C HIS A 116 -5.32 16.07 4.62
N LEU A 117 -4.22 16.70 4.19
CA LEU A 117 -3.01 16.78 5.00
C LEU A 117 -3.23 17.61 6.27
N ALA A 118 -3.99 18.70 6.19
CA ALA A 118 -4.39 19.48 7.37
C ALA A 118 -5.24 18.63 8.32
N HIS A 119 -6.17 17.82 7.81
CA HIS A 119 -6.95 16.89 8.60
C HIS A 119 -6.07 15.84 9.29
N VAL A 120 -5.15 15.22 8.55
CA VAL A 120 -4.16 14.26 9.09
C VAL A 120 -3.36 14.91 10.21
N LEU A 121 -2.83 16.12 10.02
CA LEU A 121 -2.09 16.83 11.06
C LEU A 121 -2.95 17.15 12.29
N SER A 122 -4.22 17.53 12.09
CA SER A 122 -5.15 17.85 13.18
C SER A 122 -5.48 16.65 14.08
N SER A 123 -5.41 15.43 13.52
CA SER A 123 -5.62 14.18 14.28
C SER A 123 -4.50 13.91 15.30
N TYR A 124 -3.31 14.48 15.06
CA TYR A 124 -2.20 14.41 15.98
C TYR A 124 -2.23 15.64 16.90
N ARG A 125 -2.80 15.48 18.10
CA ARG A 125 -2.69 16.50 19.13
C ARG A 125 -1.23 16.63 19.56
N VAL A 126 -0.61 17.76 19.23
CA VAL A 126 0.51 18.25 20.02
C VAL A 126 -0.10 18.71 21.34
N GLU A 127 -0.09 17.86 22.36
CA GLU A 127 -0.31 18.34 23.72
C GLU A 127 0.63 19.55 23.90
N LYS A 128 0.08 20.68 24.38
CA LYS A 128 0.86 21.88 24.66
C LYS A 128 1.87 21.55 25.77
N GLU A 129 2.99 20.91 25.44
CA GLU A 129 4.12 20.65 26.34
C GLU A 129 4.95 21.94 26.57
N ILE A 130 4.27 23.07 26.72
CA ILE A 130 4.83 24.33 27.19
C ILE A 130 4.03 24.73 28.43
N GLU A 131 3.97 23.83 29.41
CA GLU A 131 3.71 24.22 30.79
C GLU A 131 5.06 24.22 31.52
N GLY A 132 5.45 25.36 32.08
CA GLY A 132 6.57 25.46 33.01
C GLY A 132 7.92 25.95 32.47
N VAL A 133 8.02 26.51 31.25
CA VAL A 133 9.26 27.20 30.83
C VAL A 133 9.17 28.67 31.22
N ASP A 134 9.86 29.05 32.28
CA ASP A 134 10.07 30.46 32.62
C ASP A 134 11.03 31.06 31.59
N ALA A 135 10.54 32.02 30.79
CA ALA A 135 11.24 32.61 29.65
C ALA A 135 12.29 33.64 30.10
N GLY A 136 13.21 33.24 30.98
CA GLY A 136 14.10 34.16 31.69
C GLY A 136 15.60 34.05 31.40
N SER A 137 16.13 32.88 30.97
CA SER A 137 17.57 32.75 30.71
C SER A 137 17.94 31.85 29.54
N GLU A 138 19.07 32.16 28.89
CA GLU A 138 19.64 31.40 27.78
C GLU A 138 19.99 29.96 28.18
N GLU A 139 20.45 29.71 29.41
CA GLU A 139 20.71 28.35 29.90
C GLU A 139 19.42 27.53 30.06
N SER A 140 18.32 28.15 30.51
CA SER A 140 17.04 27.47 30.66
C SER A 140 16.43 27.11 29.30
N LEU A 141 16.55 28.01 28.32
CA LEU A 141 16.18 27.77 26.93
C LEU A 141 17.05 26.67 26.29
N ARG A 142 18.37 26.71 26.49
CA ARG A 142 19.29 25.65 26.01
C ARG A 142 19.02 24.30 26.66
N GLY A 143 18.76 24.27 27.96
CA GLY A 143 18.39 23.06 28.69
C GLY A 143 17.07 22.48 28.18
N TYR A 144 16.06 23.32 27.96
CA TYR A 144 14.79 22.92 27.36
C TYR A 144 14.98 22.38 25.93
N LEU A 145 15.70 23.09 25.07
CA LEU A 145 15.98 22.67 23.69
C LEU A 145 16.77 21.36 23.64
N ASN A 146 17.82 21.20 24.46
CA ASN A 146 18.60 19.97 24.53
C ASN A 146 17.75 18.80 25.06
N SER A 147 16.91 19.04 26.07
CA SER A 147 15.96 18.02 26.55
C SER A 147 14.92 17.65 25.49
N LYS A 148 14.56 18.56 24.59
CA LYS A 148 13.68 18.31 23.45
C LYS A 148 14.41 17.63 22.29
N ILE A 149 15.71 17.85 22.10
CA ILE A 149 16.52 17.10 21.12
C ILE A 149 16.70 15.65 21.58
N GLU A 150 17.04 15.43 22.85
CA GLU A 150 17.13 14.07 23.41
C GLU A 150 15.75 13.39 23.46
N ARG A 151 14.69 14.12 23.83
CA ARG A 151 13.33 13.61 23.69
C ARG A 151 12.91 13.43 22.23
N ALA A 152 13.31 14.27 21.28
CA ALA A 152 13.03 14.07 19.85
C ALA A 152 13.78 12.85 19.28
N ARG A 153 14.97 12.55 19.83
CA ARG A 153 15.69 11.29 19.59
C ARG A 153 14.93 10.10 20.17
N GLU A 154 14.15 10.28 21.24
CA GLU A 154 13.29 9.25 21.84
C GLU A 154 11.88 9.15 21.21
N VAL A 155 11.29 10.27 20.82
CA VAL A 155 9.92 10.45 20.32
C VAL A 155 9.83 9.88 18.91
N LYS A 156 9.06 8.80 18.76
CA LYS A 156 8.47 8.47 17.47
C LYS A 156 7.65 9.70 17.08
N VAL A 157 7.98 10.40 16.00
CA VAL A 157 7.13 11.45 15.40
C VAL A 157 6.09 10.77 14.52
N PRO A 158 4.97 10.26 15.06
CA PRO A 158 4.10 9.33 14.32
C PRO A 158 3.31 10.10 13.27
N TRP A 159 3.01 11.37 13.56
CA TRP A 159 2.43 12.35 12.65
C TRP A 159 3.26 12.51 11.38
N TRP A 160 4.60 12.55 11.49
CA TRP A 160 5.46 12.76 10.31
C TRP A 160 5.44 11.55 9.39
N ARG A 161 5.45 10.34 9.96
CA ARG A 161 5.32 9.11 9.17
C ARG A 161 3.98 9.07 8.45
N LYS A 162 2.88 9.32 9.16
CA LYS A 162 1.54 9.33 8.56
C LYS A 162 1.38 10.44 7.52
N PHE A 163 1.84 11.66 7.83
CA PHE A 163 1.84 12.77 6.90
C PHE A 163 2.59 12.42 5.61
N ARG A 164 3.79 11.87 5.71
CA ARG A 164 4.58 11.47 4.54
C ARG A 164 3.87 10.40 3.71
N GLN A 165 3.34 9.36 4.37
CA GLN A 165 2.59 8.30 3.70
C GLN A 165 1.37 8.85 2.95
N GLU A 166 0.64 9.80 3.53
CA GLU A 166 -0.50 10.44 2.87
C GLU A 166 -0.07 11.44 1.78
N TYR A 167 1.01 12.18 1.99
CA TYR A 167 1.62 13.05 0.98
C TYR A 167 2.06 12.25 -0.25
N ASP A 168 2.74 11.13 -0.05
CA ASP A 168 3.16 10.24 -1.12
C ASP A 168 1.97 9.68 -1.90
N ARG A 169 0.85 9.39 -1.24
CA ARG A 169 -0.40 8.98 -1.90
C ARG A 169 -1.00 10.09 -2.76
N LEU A 170 -0.95 11.34 -2.31
CA LEU A 170 -1.44 12.50 -3.06
C LEU A 170 -0.62 12.78 -4.33
N LEU A 171 0.62 12.28 -4.39
CA LEU A 171 1.46 12.37 -5.58
C LEU A 171 1.17 11.28 -6.63
N LEU A 172 0.30 10.31 -6.33
CA LEU A 172 0.00 9.22 -7.25
C LEU A 172 -0.71 9.74 -8.51
N PHE A 173 -0.36 9.16 -9.66
CA PHE A 173 -0.97 9.43 -10.98
C PHE A 173 -0.79 10.87 -11.47
N GLY A 174 0.29 11.54 -11.05
CA GLY A 174 0.63 12.86 -11.57
C GLY A 174 1.03 12.82 -13.04
N THR A 175 0.82 13.93 -13.77
CA THR A 175 1.04 14.05 -15.23
C THR A 175 2.46 13.69 -15.68
N HIS A 176 3.46 13.83 -14.80
CA HIS A 176 4.87 13.55 -15.08
C HIS A 176 5.42 12.39 -14.24
N GLU A 177 4.56 11.62 -13.59
CA GLU A 177 4.94 10.45 -12.81
C GLU A 177 4.92 9.20 -13.70
N THR A 178 6.03 8.46 -13.72
CA THR A 178 6.17 7.24 -14.53
C THR A 178 6.00 5.97 -13.70
N LEU A 179 6.14 6.06 -12.38
CA LEU A 179 5.99 4.92 -11.47
C LEU A 179 4.57 4.38 -11.48
N ASP A 180 3.58 5.24 -11.69
CA ASP A 180 2.17 4.87 -11.56
C ASP A 180 1.53 4.41 -12.87
N LEU A 181 2.28 4.51 -13.98
CA LEU A 181 1.86 3.98 -15.27
C LEU A 181 1.61 2.47 -15.16
N PRO A 182 0.40 1.99 -15.50
CA PRO A 182 0.08 0.58 -15.37
C PRO A 182 0.94 -0.24 -16.33
N VAL A 183 1.62 -1.27 -15.80
CA VAL A 183 2.38 -2.25 -16.61
C VAL A 183 1.52 -3.46 -16.97
N ALA A 184 0.41 -3.66 -16.26
CA ALA A 184 -0.59 -4.69 -16.51
C ALA A 184 -2.01 -4.17 -16.23
N ALA A 185 -3.00 -4.86 -16.80
CA ALA A 185 -4.41 -4.70 -16.47
C ALA A 185 -5.01 -6.06 -16.07
N ILE A 186 -5.76 -6.05 -14.96
CA ILE A 186 -6.59 -7.17 -14.52
C ILE A 186 -8.02 -6.85 -14.91
N ILE A 187 -8.63 -7.73 -15.70
CA ILE A 187 -10.00 -7.60 -16.19
C ILE A 187 -10.84 -8.69 -15.53
N ALA A 188 -11.70 -8.29 -14.61
CA ALA A 188 -12.50 -9.20 -13.80
C ALA A 188 -13.96 -9.24 -14.27
N VAL A 189 -14.46 -10.43 -14.55
CA VAL A 189 -15.83 -10.67 -15.03
C VAL A 189 -16.50 -11.78 -14.23
N ASN A 190 -17.83 -11.73 -14.10
CA ASN A 190 -18.58 -12.70 -13.33
C ASN A 190 -18.76 -14.04 -14.09
N SER A 191 -18.61 -15.15 -13.39
CA SER A 191 -18.73 -16.50 -13.95
C SER A 191 -20.14 -16.91 -14.36
N SER A 192 -21.17 -16.28 -13.78
CA SER A 192 -22.57 -16.60 -14.08
C SER A 192 -23.09 -15.91 -15.34
N ASP A 193 -22.25 -15.09 -16.00
CA ASP A 193 -22.62 -14.48 -17.27
C ASP A 193 -22.72 -15.53 -18.38
N PRO A 194 -23.75 -15.49 -19.23
CA PRO A 194 -23.93 -16.47 -20.31
C PRO A 194 -22.88 -16.33 -21.42
N ASP A 195 -22.37 -15.11 -21.64
CA ASP A 195 -21.34 -14.81 -22.65
C ASP A 195 -20.18 -14.01 -22.04
N VAL A 196 -19.35 -14.72 -21.27
CA VAL A 196 -18.20 -14.13 -20.57
C VAL A 196 -17.17 -13.56 -21.56
N VAL A 197 -16.98 -14.20 -22.71
CA VAL A 197 -15.97 -13.79 -23.71
C VAL A 197 -16.34 -12.44 -24.32
N SER A 198 -17.57 -12.26 -24.78
CA SER A 198 -18.00 -10.97 -25.35
C SER A 198 -18.00 -9.87 -24.30
N LYS A 199 -18.45 -10.18 -23.08
CA LYS A 199 -18.44 -9.22 -21.97
C LYS A 199 -17.03 -8.77 -21.61
N THR A 200 -16.08 -9.70 -21.60
CA THR A 200 -14.66 -9.41 -21.36
C THR A 200 -14.09 -8.48 -22.44
N LYS A 201 -14.39 -8.74 -23.73
CA LYS A 201 -13.95 -7.87 -24.83
C LYS A 201 -14.53 -6.47 -24.70
N ALA A 202 -15.82 -6.36 -24.38
CA ALA A 202 -16.49 -5.08 -24.18
C ALA A 202 -15.89 -4.31 -22.99
N LEU A 203 -15.54 -5.01 -21.91
CA LEU A 203 -14.90 -4.41 -20.74
C LEU A 203 -13.50 -3.90 -21.09
N VAL A 204 -12.65 -4.70 -21.77
CA VAL A 204 -11.32 -4.25 -22.24
C VAL A 204 -11.42 -2.99 -23.08
N GLU A 205 -12.35 -2.96 -24.03
CA GLU A 205 -12.51 -1.81 -24.92
C GLU A 205 -12.96 -0.56 -24.16
N ARG A 206 -13.89 -0.71 -23.20
CA ARG A 206 -14.27 0.38 -22.31
C ARG A 206 -13.08 0.89 -21.50
N THR A 207 -12.33 0.00 -20.85
CA THR A 207 -11.16 0.36 -20.05
C THR A 207 -10.12 1.09 -20.90
N ARG A 208 -9.90 0.63 -22.14
CA ARG A 208 -8.99 1.29 -23.09
C ARG A 208 -9.43 2.72 -23.42
N GLN A 209 -10.73 2.95 -23.57
CA GLN A 209 -11.27 4.28 -23.87
C GLN A 209 -11.19 5.21 -22.65
N GLU A 210 -11.52 4.71 -21.46
CA GLU A 210 -11.47 5.46 -20.19
C GLU A 210 -10.04 5.86 -19.81
N HIS A 211 -9.05 5.04 -20.20
CA HIS A 211 -7.63 5.21 -19.86
C HIS A 211 -6.75 5.41 -21.09
N ALA A 212 -7.26 6.08 -22.13
CA ALA A 212 -6.59 6.19 -23.42
C ALA A 212 -5.19 6.86 -23.36
N ASP A 213 -4.95 7.70 -22.37
CA ASP A 213 -3.71 8.42 -22.09
C ASP A 213 -2.60 7.50 -21.55
N VAL A 214 -2.96 6.52 -20.73
CA VAL A 214 -2.01 5.56 -20.11
C VAL A 214 -2.05 4.17 -20.76
N TRP A 215 -3.00 3.91 -21.67
CA TRP A 215 -3.19 2.59 -22.27
C TRP A 215 -2.12 2.25 -23.30
N ASN A 216 -1.26 1.29 -22.96
CA ASN A 216 -0.29 0.71 -23.88
C ASN A 216 -0.89 -0.51 -24.63
N PRO A 217 -0.80 -0.61 -25.97
CA PRO A 217 -1.21 -1.82 -26.69
C PRO A 217 -0.56 -3.11 -26.17
N ASN A 218 0.71 -3.03 -25.76
CA ASN A 218 1.51 -4.12 -25.22
C ASN A 218 1.32 -4.34 -23.72
N LEU A 219 0.34 -3.67 -23.10
CA LEU A 219 -0.02 -3.89 -21.70
C LEU A 219 -0.35 -5.37 -21.47
N LEU A 220 0.25 -5.97 -20.44
CA LEU A 220 -0.07 -7.34 -20.03
C LEU A 220 -1.52 -7.37 -19.54
N LYS A 221 -2.33 -8.31 -20.02
CA LYS A 221 -3.76 -8.38 -19.69
C LYS A 221 -4.03 -9.73 -19.05
N HIS A 222 -4.38 -9.71 -17.77
CA HIS A 222 -4.83 -10.90 -17.06
C HIS A 222 -6.34 -10.86 -16.90
N PHE A 223 -6.99 -11.96 -17.25
CA PHE A 223 -8.43 -12.11 -17.21
C PHE A 223 -8.82 -12.97 -16.03
N VAL A 224 -9.64 -12.41 -15.15
CA VAL A 224 -10.07 -13.09 -13.94
C VAL A 224 -11.56 -13.37 -14.02
N LEU A 225 -11.91 -14.65 -14.02
CA LEU A 225 -13.27 -15.11 -13.86
C LEU A 225 -13.60 -15.19 -12.38
N VAL A 226 -14.51 -14.35 -11.90
CA VAL A 226 -14.92 -14.33 -10.50
C VAL A 226 -16.14 -15.23 -10.33
N HIS A 227 -16.02 -16.24 -9.46
CA HIS A 227 -17.08 -17.20 -9.19
C HIS A 227 -17.65 -17.03 -7.78
N ASP A 228 -18.97 -16.90 -7.71
CA ASP A 228 -19.72 -16.93 -6.46
C ASP A 228 -19.95 -18.38 -6.03
N CYS A 229 -19.21 -18.85 -5.04
CA CYS A 229 -19.33 -20.22 -4.55
C CYS A 229 -20.65 -20.52 -3.84
N GLN A 230 -21.46 -19.53 -3.48
CA GLN A 230 -22.74 -19.74 -2.81
C GLN A 230 -23.89 -19.94 -3.78
N ASN A 231 -23.91 -19.15 -4.86
CA ASN A 231 -25.05 -19.08 -5.77
C ASN A 231 -24.70 -19.48 -7.20
N GLY A 232 -23.41 -19.63 -7.53
CA GLY A 232 -22.95 -19.90 -8.88
C GLY A 232 -22.96 -21.39 -9.25
N ASP A 233 -23.21 -21.67 -10.53
CA ASP A 233 -23.01 -23.01 -11.09
C ASP A 233 -21.52 -23.19 -11.47
N MET A 234 -20.84 -24.07 -10.73
CA MET A 234 -19.42 -24.35 -10.95
C MET A 234 -19.14 -25.03 -12.29
N GLU A 235 -20.05 -25.85 -12.81
CA GLU A 235 -19.87 -26.51 -14.12
C GLU A 235 -20.07 -25.52 -15.26
N MET A 236 -20.97 -24.55 -15.11
CA MET A 236 -21.04 -23.39 -16.00
C MET A 236 -19.76 -22.56 -15.94
N ALA A 237 -19.27 -22.23 -14.73
CA ALA A 237 -18.06 -21.43 -14.55
C ALA A 237 -16.82 -22.07 -15.20
N LYS A 238 -16.64 -23.39 -15.06
CA LYS A 238 -15.55 -24.13 -15.72
C LYS A 238 -15.65 -24.05 -17.25
N ARG A 239 -16.85 -24.20 -17.81
CA ARG A 239 -17.07 -24.07 -19.26
C ARG A 239 -16.74 -22.66 -19.75
N GLN A 240 -17.17 -21.63 -19.02
CA GLN A 240 -16.85 -20.24 -19.35
C GLN A 240 -15.34 -19.98 -19.29
N LEU A 241 -14.65 -20.51 -18.27
CA LEU A 241 -13.19 -20.39 -18.15
C LEU A 241 -12.45 -21.00 -19.34
N GLU A 242 -12.85 -22.19 -19.80
CA GLU A 242 -12.25 -22.80 -21.00
C GLU A 242 -12.52 -21.95 -22.26
N GLY A 243 -13.72 -21.37 -22.38
CA GLY A 243 -14.02 -20.39 -23.43
C GLY A 243 -13.10 -19.16 -23.38
N MET A 244 -12.85 -18.61 -22.19
CA MET A 244 -11.90 -17.51 -22.02
C MET A 244 -10.46 -17.90 -22.36
N LYS A 245 -9.99 -19.07 -21.94
CA LYS A 245 -8.64 -19.57 -22.28
C LYS A 245 -8.45 -19.74 -23.78
N LEU A 246 -9.50 -20.17 -24.49
CA LEU A 246 -9.47 -20.28 -25.95
C LEU A 246 -9.40 -18.90 -26.63
N ALA A 247 -10.13 -17.92 -26.09
CA ALA A 247 -10.23 -16.58 -26.68
C ALA A 247 -9.01 -15.68 -26.37
N PHE A 248 -8.44 -15.78 -25.17
CA PHE A 248 -7.44 -14.83 -24.67
C PHE A 248 -6.09 -15.47 -24.31
N GLY A 249 -6.00 -16.80 -24.32
CA GLY A 249 -4.80 -17.55 -23.98
C GLY A 249 -4.86 -18.22 -22.61
N LYS A 250 -4.27 -19.40 -22.50
CA LYS A 250 -4.36 -20.26 -21.30
C LYS A 250 -3.68 -19.65 -20.07
N ASN A 251 -2.57 -18.95 -20.24
CA ASN A 251 -1.76 -18.42 -19.13
C ASN A 251 -2.31 -17.11 -18.57
N GLU A 252 -3.15 -16.42 -19.34
CA GLU A 252 -3.71 -15.12 -18.99
C GLU A 252 -5.03 -15.23 -18.24
N CYS A 253 -5.70 -16.38 -18.29
CA CYS A 253 -7.04 -16.58 -17.75
C CYS A 253 -7.02 -17.42 -16.48
N HIS A 254 -7.52 -16.85 -15.39
CA HIS A 254 -7.61 -17.48 -14.06
C HIS A 254 -9.02 -17.36 -13.50
N MET A 255 -9.41 -18.31 -12.65
CA MET A 255 -10.68 -18.24 -11.93
C MET A 255 -10.42 -18.04 -10.45
N VAL A 256 -11.11 -17.05 -9.85
CA VAL A 256 -11.07 -16.76 -8.43
C VAL A 256 -12.41 -17.13 -7.83
N HIS A 257 -12.35 -17.95 -6.77
CA HIS A 257 -13.50 -18.34 -5.98
C HIS A 257 -13.65 -17.37 -4.82
N LEU A 258 -14.76 -16.64 -4.75
CA LEU A 258 -15.07 -15.86 -3.56
C LEU A 258 -16.07 -16.62 -2.70
N ASN A 259 -15.81 -16.57 -1.40
CA ASN A 259 -16.60 -17.23 -0.37
C ASN A 259 -17.00 -16.19 0.66
N GLY A 260 -18.25 -15.72 0.63
CA GLY A 260 -18.80 -14.85 1.66
C GLY A 260 -19.24 -15.64 2.90
N LYS A 261 -18.33 -16.27 3.66
CA LYS A 261 -18.77 -16.92 4.90
C LYS A 261 -19.29 -15.86 5.89
N VAL A 262 -20.53 -16.02 6.33
CA VAL A 262 -20.98 -15.40 7.59
C VAL A 262 -20.16 -16.06 8.70
N PRO A 263 -19.45 -15.31 9.56
CA PRO A 263 -18.72 -15.90 10.67
C PRO A 263 -19.70 -16.70 11.53
N ASP A 264 -19.51 -18.02 11.57
CA ASP A 264 -20.28 -18.88 12.45
C ASP A 264 -19.70 -18.74 13.86
N LEU A 265 -20.00 -17.61 14.50
CA LEU A 265 -19.54 -17.27 15.86
C LEU A 265 -19.98 -18.30 16.91
N LEU A 266 -20.89 -19.21 16.55
CA LEU A 266 -21.46 -20.24 17.42
C LEU A 266 -20.67 -21.56 17.40
N ASN A 267 -19.84 -21.82 16.39
CA ASN A 267 -19.21 -23.14 16.20
C ASN A 267 -17.73 -23.24 16.61
N GLY A 268 -17.22 -22.27 17.39
CA GLY A 268 -15.88 -22.36 18.00
C GLY A 268 -14.72 -22.40 16.99
N THR A 269 -14.95 -22.09 15.72
CA THR A 269 -13.89 -21.91 14.74
C THR A 269 -12.98 -20.74 15.17
N PRO A 270 -11.65 -20.92 15.17
CA PRO A 270 -10.75 -19.83 15.51
C PRO A 270 -10.97 -18.64 14.57
N PRO A 271 -10.87 -17.40 15.08
CA PRO A 271 -11.04 -16.22 14.24
C PRO A 271 -10.02 -16.26 13.11
N ILE A 272 -10.49 -16.12 11.89
CA ILE A 272 -9.64 -16.02 10.70
C ILE A 272 -8.80 -14.74 10.87
N PRO A 273 -7.47 -14.79 10.65
CA PRO A 273 -6.63 -13.60 10.71
C PRO A 273 -7.17 -12.53 9.75
N ASP A 274 -7.23 -11.30 10.21
CA ASP A 274 -7.61 -10.17 9.36
C ASP A 274 -6.45 -9.85 8.42
N LEU A 275 -6.65 -10.16 7.13
CA LEU A 275 -5.67 -9.91 6.08
C LEU A 275 -5.83 -8.53 5.43
N TRP A 276 -6.97 -7.86 5.64
CA TRP A 276 -7.36 -6.71 4.81
C TRP A 276 -7.24 -5.38 5.51
N SER A 277 -7.48 -5.29 6.83
CA SER A 277 -7.46 -3.99 7.52
C SER A 277 -6.14 -3.23 7.38
N GLU A 278 -5.01 -3.94 7.26
CA GLU A 278 -3.70 -3.30 7.06
C GLU A 278 -3.50 -2.72 5.65
N CYS A 279 -4.23 -3.23 4.65
CA CYS A 279 -4.07 -2.85 3.25
C CYS A 279 -5.19 -1.94 2.71
N ILE A 280 -6.22 -1.69 3.51
CA ILE A 280 -7.29 -0.74 3.20
C ILE A 280 -6.88 0.62 3.76
N LYS A 281 -6.86 1.63 2.89
CA LYS A 281 -6.60 3.00 3.31
C LYS A 281 -7.86 3.83 3.17
N GLU A 282 -7.95 4.89 3.96
CA GLU A 282 -9.05 5.84 3.84
C GLU A 282 -9.07 6.47 2.45
N SER A 283 -10.28 6.61 1.89
CA SER A 283 -10.48 7.31 0.62
C SER A 283 -10.24 8.80 0.84
N LEU A 284 -9.52 9.42 -0.10
CA LEU A 284 -9.23 10.85 -0.03
C LEU A 284 -10.49 11.68 -0.27
N PRO A 285 -10.57 12.91 0.27
CA PRO A 285 -11.63 13.85 -0.05
C PRO A 285 -11.69 14.11 -1.57
N GLY A 286 -12.76 13.64 -2.23
CA GLY A 286 -12.89 13.72 -3.69
C GLY A 286 -12.43 12.50 -4.47
N GLY A 287 -12.02 11.42 -3.79
CA GLY A 287 -11.52 10.19 -4.39
C GLY A 287 -10.11 10.32 -4.97
N GLY A 288 -9.67 9.30 -5.72
CA GLY A 288 -8.34 9.27 -6.33
C GLY A 288 -7.29 8.56 -5.46
N ALA A 289 -6.03 8.61 -5.91
CA ALA A 289 -4.90 7.90 -5.29
C ALA A 289 -5.14 6.39 -5.06
N GLY A 290 -6.03 5.78 -5.86
CA GLY A 290 -6.22 4.33 -5.85
C GLY A 290 -7.13 3.78 -4.76
N GLU A 291 -7.78 4.62 -3.95
CA GLU A 291 -8.71 4.15 -2.92
C GLU A 291 -10.17 4.37 -3.29
N PHE A 292 -10.93 3.27 -3.25
CA PHE A 292 -12.35 3.29 -3.48
C PHE A 292 -13.08 3.91 -2.28
N LYS A 293 -14.01 4.83 -2.53
CA LYS A 293 -14.93 5.29 -1.49
C LYS A 293 -15.94 4.19 -1.23
N VAL A 294 -15.75 3.40 -0.17
CA VAL A 294 -16.81 2.53 0.33
C VAL A 294 -18.00 3.44 0.65
N GLN A 295 -19.14 3.23 -0.01
CA GLN A 295 -20.36 3.94 0.34
C GLN A 295 -20.72 3.51 1.76
N THR A 296 -20.42 4.37 2.74
CA THR A 296 -20.97 4.24 4.09
C THR A 296 -22.47 4.54 3.97
N SER A 297 -23.28 3.49 4.08
CA SER A 297 -24.73 3.59 4.28
C SER A 297 -25.07 4.33 5.57
#